data_AF-A0A540WNV6-F1
#
_entry.id   AF-A0A540WNV6-F1
#
_cell.length_a   1.000
_cell.length_b   1.000
_cell.length_c   1.000
_cell.angle_alpha   90.00
_cell.angle_beta   90.00
_cell.angle_gamma   90.00
#
_symmetry.space_group_name_H-M   'P 1'
#
loop_
_entity.id
_entity.type
_entity.pdbx_description
1 polymer ?
#
loop_
_entity_poly.entity_id
_entity_poly.type
_entity_poly.pdbx_seq_one_letter_code
_entity_poly.pdbx_strand_id
1 'polypeptide(L)'
;MKPALMLAICVVLLGACRSQAPSYPVAPVDVSGATVRDNALLGLAPEGVATLFTQALRSSRRFELKGEEGPREVRPWRLTLDVPFTREVLKDGDPRSYAEVGANLVLERFGGELPQHYEVVGLGEAPVLEDSPSGRQAAMRTALESVLRQVTDSAVMQLSALDRTDEVLVQELRADDTRVREFALRTLAERQHPAAAPLLMDRLKESSDGDVLRKTIGALVEMKARVAVPALIDLARGRDNGFVQELVFAVGEIGGPEAEAYLYTVAQGHDAPAVQAAAQQALETLYASRKHITAEARGRDHAD
;
A
#
# COMPACT_ATOMS: atom_id res chain seq x y z
N MET A 1 6.81 -71.44 -32.70
CA MET A 1 7.77 -70.44 -33.23
C MET A 1 6.95 -69.49 -34.11
N LYS A 2 6.68 -68.22 -33.83
CA LYS A 2 7.29 -67.17 -32.99
C LYS A 2 6.16 -66.33 -32.35
N PRO A 3 6.36 -65.68 -31.18
CA PRO A 3 5.41 -64.72 -30.65
C PRO A 3 5.59 -63.36 -31.35
N ALA A 4 4.48 -62.75 -31.79
CA ALA A 4 4.49 -61.37 -32.26
C ALA A 4 4.26 -60.44 -31.06
N LEU A 5 5.30 -59.70 -30.72
CA LEU A 5 5.37 -58.69 -29.68
C LEU A 5 4.44 -57.51 -30.04
N MET A 6 3.30 -57.38 -29.36
CA MET A 6 2.54 -56.12 -29.39
C MET A 6 3.24 -55.10 -28.49
N LEU A 7 3.93 -54.15 -29.12
CA LEU A 7 4.49 -53.00 -28.45
C LEU A 7 3.37 -51.97 -28.22
N ALA A 8 2.77 -51.97 -27.03
CA ALA A 8 1.89 -50.91 -26.59
C ALA A 8 2.73 -49.65 -26.32
N ILE A 9 2.70 -48.70 -27.24
CA ILE A 9 3.29 -47.37 -27.04
C ILE A 9 2.36 -46.61 -26.09
N CYS A 10 2.65 -46.67 -24.80
CA CYS A 10 2.10 -45.73 -23.82
C CYS A 10 2.69 -44.34 -24.10
N VAL A 11 1.94 -43.51 -24.84
CA VAL A 11 2.19 -42.07 -24.92
C VAL A 11 1.90 -41.49 -23.55
N VAL A 12 2.97 -41.30 -22.76
CA VAL A 12 2.91 -40.53 -21.51
C VAL A 12 2.71 -39.06 -21.91
N LEU A 13 1.46 -38.60 -21.85
CA LEU A 13 1.13 -37.18 -21.86
C LEU A 13 1.66 -36.57 -20.56
N LEU A 14 2.90 -36.10 -20.57
CA LEU A 14 3.42 -35.16 -19.57
C LEU A 14 2.66 -33.84 -19.76
N GLY A 15 1.47 -33.77 -19.17
CA GLY A 15 0.78 -32.51 -18.92
C GLY A 15 1.66 -31.67 -18.00
N ALA A 16 2.47 -30.81 -18.60
CA ALA A 16 3.15 -29.73 -17.90
C ALA A 16 2.08 -28.73 -17.44
N CYS A 17 1.39 -29.06 -16.34
CA CYS A 17 0.72 -28.08 -15.50
C CYS A 17 1.81 -27.20 -14.87
N ARG A 18 2.44 -26.35 -15.67
CA ARG A 18 3.04 -25.12 -15.17
C ARG A 18 1.85 -24.30 -14.70
N SER A 19 1.54 -24.35 -13.42
CA SER A 19 0.76 -23.29 -12.78
C SER A 19 1.50 -21.99 -13.05
N GLN A 20 1.13 -21.28 -14.12
CA GLN A 20 1.69 -19.98 -14.41
C GLN A 20 1.26 -19.09 -13.25
N ALA A 21 2.22 -18.68 -12.42
CA ALA A 21 1.95 -17.70 -11.38
C ALA A 21 1.26 -16.49 -12.04
N PRO A 22 0.26 -15.88 -11.38
CA PRO A 22 -0.54 -14.82 -12.00
C PRO A 22 0.37 -13.70 -12.50
N SER A 23 0.09 -13.23 -13.72
CA SER A 23 0.77 -12.10 -14.34
C SER A 23 -0.19 -10.92 -14.41
N TYR A 24 0.30 -9.75 -14.03
CA TYR A 24 -0.48 -8.53 -13.93
C TYR A 24 -0.32 -7.69 -15.19
N PRO A 25 -1.39 -7.40 -15.94
CA PRO A 25 -1.31 -6.49 -17.08
C PRO A 25 -1.02 -5.07 -16.59
N VAL A 26 -0.05 -4.40 -17.22
CA VAL A 26 0.39 -3.05 -16.84
C VAL A 26 0.43 -2.13 -18.06
N ALA A 27 -0.19 -0.96 -17.94
CA ALA A 27 -0.13 0.16 -18.87
C ALA A 27 -0.84 1.41 -18.27
N PRO A 28 -0.24 2.61 -18.28
CA PRO A 28 1.16 2.90 -18.63
C PRO A 28 2.15 2.55 -17.50
N VAL A 29 3.44 2.56 -17.85
CA VAL A 29 4.56 2.54 -16.90
C VAL A 29 5.27 3.88 -17.02
N ASP A 30 5.17 4.69 -15.98
CA ASP A 30 5.69 6.04 -15.95
C ASP A 30 6.81 6.18 -14.92
N VAL A 31 7.71 7.13 -15.19
CA VAL A 31 8.70 7.61 -14.22
C VAL A 31 8.51 9.10 -14.04
N SER A 32 8.38 9.54 -12.79
CA SER A 32 8.15 10.92 -12.39
C SER A 32 9.17 11.41 -11.38
N GLY A 33 9.10 12.69 -11.01
CA GLY A 33 9.94 13.30 -9.99
C GLY A 33 11.03 14.21 -10.54
N ALA A 34 11.33 15.28 -9.80
CA ALA A 34 12.38 16.24 -10.16
C ALA A 34 13.77 15.58 -10.15
N THR A 35 14.01 14.71 -9.16
CA THR A 35 15.24 13.93 -9.00
C THR A 35 15.54 13.01 -10.17
N VAL A 36 14.55 12.57 -10.94
CA VAL A 36 14.79 11.77 -12.15
C VAL A 36 15.19 12.67 -13.32
N ARG A 37 14.66 13.91 -13.37
CA ARG A 37 14.86 14.85 -14.48
C ARG A 37 16.17 15.62 -14.38
N ASP A 38 16.55 16.00 -13.17
CA ASP A 38 17.69 16.88 -12.92
C ASP A 38 18.52 16.37 -11.74
N ASN A 39 19.38 15.38 -12.01
CA ASN A 39 20.19 14.77 -10.99
C ASN A 39 21.53 14.24 -11.52
N ALA A 40 22.57 15.03 -11.28
CA ALA A 40 23.93 14.70 -11.65
C ALA A 40 24.49 13.46 -10.92
N LEU A 41 23.98 13.12 -9.73
CA LEU A 41 24.45 11.95 -8.97
C LEU A 41 24.01 10.63 -9.61
N LEU A 42 22.80 10.58 -10.18
CA LEU A 42 22.32 9.40 -10.91
C LEU A 42 23.12 9.14 -12.19
N GLY A 43 23.60 10.21 -12.85
CA GLY A 43 24.32 10.10 -14.11
C GLY A 43 23.49 9.42 -15.22
N LEU A 44 22.16 9.49 -15.13
CA LEU A 44 21.20 8.90 -16.05
C LEU A 44 20.14 9.94 -16.42
N ALA A 45 19.80 9.99 -17.70
CA ALA A 45 18.61 10.69 -18.16
C ALA A 45 17.33 9.91 -17.75
N PRO A 46 16.15 10.55 -17.70
CA PRO A 46 14.88 9.89 -17.37
C PRO A 46 14.61 8.61 -18.16
N GLU A 47 14.96 8.57 -19.44
CA GLU A 47 14.78 7.41 -20.33
C GLU A 47 15.63 6.21 -19.88
N GLY A 48 16.81 6.48 -19.30
CA GLY A 48 17.68 5.46 -18.72
C GLY A 48 17.06 4.84 -17.46
N VAL A 49 16.48 5.67 -16.59
CA VAL A 49 15.76 5.19 -15.40
C VAL A 49 14.52 4.38 -15.80
N ALA A 50 13.74 4.87 -16.77
CA ALA A 50 12.59 4.15 -17.31
C ALA A 50 12.98 2.79 -17.93
N THR A 51 14.12 2.73 -18.61
CA THR A 51 14.66 1.48 -19.18
C THR A 51 15.00 0.48 -18.07
N LEU A 52 15.73 0.90 -17.03
CA LEU A 52 16.08 0.05 -15.89
C LEU A 52 14.83 -0.43 -15.15
N PHE A 53 13.85 0.45 -14.94
CA PHE A 53 12.61 0.08 -14.28
C PHE A 53 11.81 -0.94 -15.11
N THR A 54 11.67 -0.70 -16.40
CA THR A 54 11.04 -1.65 -17.34
C THR A 54 11.75 -3.01 -17.32
N GLN A 55 13.08 -3.02 -17.24
CA GLN A 55 13.87 -4.25 -17.13
C GLN A 55 13.62 -4.97 -15.80
N ALA A 56 13.51 -4.25 -14.68
CA ALA A 56 13.17 -4.83 -13.38
C ALA A 56 11.78 -5.50 -13.43
N LEU A 57 10.78 -4.81 -13.97
CA LEU A 57 9.43 -5.36 -14.16
C LEU A 57 9.43 -6.64 -15.01
N ARG A 58 10.12 -6.63 -16.16
CA ARG A 58 10.26 -7.82 -17.04
C ARG A 58 10.98 -8.97 -16.34
N SER A 59 12.04 -8.67 -15.58
CA SER A 59 12.85 -9.66 -14.89
C SER A 59 12.08 -10.41 -13.79
N SER A 60 11.09 -9.75 -13.17
CA SER A 60 10.18 -10.40 -12.22
C SER A 60 9.34 -11.52 -12.85
N ARG A 61 9.08 -11.45 -14.17
CA ARG A 61 8.15 -12.31 -14.91
C ARG A 61 6.71 -12.30 -14.37
N ARG A 62 6.35 -11.27 -13.58
CA ARG A 62 5.02 -11.10 -12.99
C ARG A 62 4.21 -9.98 -13.62
N PHE A 63 4.83 -9.13 -14.44
CA PHE A 63 4.14 -8.03 -15.13
C PHE A 63 4.10 -8.25 -16.65
N GLU A 64 2.90 -8.12 -17.23
CA GLU A 64 2.66 -8.13 -18.66
C GLU A 64 2.54 -6.68 -19.14
N LEU A 65 3.63 -6.13 -19.66
CA LEU A 65 3.68 -4.75 -20.17
C LEU A 65 2.91 -4.67 -21.49
N LYS A 66 1.79 -3.95 -21.49
CA LYS A 66 0.95 -3.78 -22.68
C LYS A 66 1.07 -2.39 -23.28
N GLY A 67 0.86 -2.29 -24.60
CA GLY A 67 0.63 -1.00 -25.27
C GLY A 67 -0.71 -0.39 -24.86
N GLU A 68 -0.90 0.88 -25.21
CA GLU A 68 -2.09 1.69 -24.87
C GLU A 68 -3.40 1.17 -25.49
N GLU A 69 -3.33 0.26 -26.47
CA GLU A 69 -4.51 -0.18 -27.21
C GLU A 69 -5.09 -1.53 -26.74
N GLY A 70 -6.42 -1.56 -26.68
CA GLY A 70 -7.24 -2.76 -26.64
C GLY A 70 -8.41 -2.68 -25.63
N PRO A 71 -9.65 -3.00 -26.02
CA PRO A 71 -10.71 -3.24 -25.05
C PRO A 71 -10.37 -4.50 -24.24
N ARG A 72 -10.37 -4.40 -22.91
CA ARG A 72 -10.00 -5.51 -22.01
C ARG A 72 -11.11 -5.78 -21.01
N GLU A 73 -11.39 -7.07 -20.78
CA GLU A 73 -12.20 -7.53 -19.64
C GLU A 73 -11.56 -7.13 -18.29
N VAL A 74 -10.21 -7.03 -18.23
CA VAL A 74 -9.46 -6.57 -17.06
C VAL A 74 -8.62 -5.35 -17.41
N ARG A 75 -8.92 -4.22 -16.77
CA ARG A 75 -8.14 -2.99 -16.94
C ARG A 75 -6.73 -3.16 -16.35
N PRO A 76 -5.69 -2.72 -17.06
CA PRO A 76 -4.31 -2.85 -16.60
C PRO A 76 -4.06 -1.98 -15.36
N TRP A 77 -3.05 -2.35 -14.58
CA TRP A 77 -2.46 -1.47 -13.57
C TRP A 77 -1.69 -0.35 -14.26
N ARG A 78 -1.85 0.88 -13.80
CA ARG A 78 -0.89 1.96 -14.03
C ARG A 78 0.19 1.86 -12.97
N LEU A 79 1.46 1.92 -13.39
CA LEU A 79 2.60 1.98 -12.48
C LEU A 79 3.32 3.31 -12.65
N THR A 80 3.51 4.03 -11.55
CA THR A 80 4.27 5.30 -11.54
C THR A 80 5.40 5.20 -10.54
N LEU A 81 6.64 5.25 -11.04
CA LEU A 81 7.84 5.29 -10.21
C LEU A 81 8.25 6.74 -9.94
N ASP A 82 8.40 7.09 -8.68
CA ASP A 82 9.05 8.32 -8.23
C ASP A 82 10.35 8.00 -7.50
N VAL A 83 11.38 8.83 -7.71
CA VAL A 83 12.66 8.75 -6.99
C VAL A 83 12.75 10.02 -6.13
N PRO A 84 12.21 10.03 -4.90
CA PRO A 84 12.12 11.25 -4.12
C PRO A 84 13.49 11.84 -3.75
N PHE A 85 14.52 11.00 -3.61
CA PHE A 85 15.87 11.47 -3.31
C PHE A 85 16.96 10.51 -3.79
N THR A 86 18.15 11.09 -3.99
CA THR A 86 19.42 10.36 -4.03
C THR A 86 20.43 11.10 -3.17
N ARG A 87 21.28 10.37 -2.45
CA ARG A 87 22.32 10.99 -1.62
C ARG A 87 23.52 10.08 -1.46
N GLU A 88 24.65 10.69 -1.12
CA GLU A 88 25.82 9.99 -0.62
C GLU A 88 25.89 10.22 0.90
N VAL A 89 26.02 9.14 1.67
CA VAL A 89 26.09 9.21 3.14
C VAL A 89 27.30 8.46 3.67
N LEU A 90 27.79 8.86 4.83
CA LEU A 90 28.74 8.07 5.62
C LEU A 90 27.94 7.28 6.66
N LYS A 91 28.24 5.98 6.78
CA LYS A 91 27.58 5.09 7.74
C LYS A 91 28.50 4.80 8.91
N ASP A 92 27.92 4.67 10.10
CA ASP A 92 28.67 4.33 11.30
C ASP A 92 29.36 2.98 11.13
N GLY A 93 30.67 2.95 11.35
CA GLY A 93 31.46 1.72 11.32
C GLY A 93 31.95 1.27 9.94
N ASP A 94 31.69 2.01 8.85
CA ASP A 94 32.29 1.77 7.53
C ASP A 94 33.07 3.01 7.05
N PRO A 95 34.36 2.88 6.69
CA PRO A 95 35.14 4.02 6.19
C PRO A 95 34.71 4.51 4.80
N ARG A 96 33.88 3.75 4.08
CA ARG A 96 33.38 4.12 2.75
C ARG A 96 32.09 4.92 2.85
N SER A 97 31.89 5.82 1.89
CA SER A 97 30.58 6.40 1.66
C SER A 97 29.65 5.42 0.94
N TYR A 98 28.35 5.66 1.07
CA TYR A 98 27.28 4.86 0.48
C TYR A 98 26.40 5.74 -0.38
N ALA A 99 26.11 5.29 -1.59
CA ALA A 99 25.04 5.82 -2.41
C ALA A 99 23.70 5.27 -1.91
N GLU A 100 22.74 6.15 -1.68
CA GLU A 100 21.37 5.82 -1.31
C GLU A 100 20.38 6.38 -2.33
N VAL A 101 19.44 5.55 -2.77
CA VAL A 101 18.35 5.91 -3.68
C VAL A 101 17.03 5.48 -3.06
N GLY A 102 16.19 6.46 -2.71
CA GLY A 102 14.81 6.19 -2.30
C GLY A 102 13.91 6.06 -3.53
N ALA A 103 12.95 5.14 -3.49
CA ALA A 103 11.93 5.02 -4.55
C ALA A 103 10.54 4.75 -3.98
N ASN A 104 9.55 5.41 -4.57
CA ASN A 104 8.13 5.17 -4.33
C ASN A 104 7.53 4.63 -5.62
N LEU A 105 6.88 3.48 -5.55
CA LEU A 105 6.13 2.90 -6.67
C LEU A 105 4.64 2.92 -6.34
N VAL A 106 3.90 3.67 -7.13
CA VAL A 106 2.45 3.76 -7.06
C VAL A 106 1.83 2.79 -8.06
N LEU A 107 0.87 2.00 -7.60
CA LEU A 107 0.08 1.06 -8.40
C LEU A 107 -1.38 1.53 -8.39
N GLU A 108 -1.94 1.84 -9.55
CA GLU A 108 -3.32 2.28 -9.66
C GLU A 108 -4.12 1.41 -10.64
N ARG A 109 -5.37 1.15 -10.31
CA ARG A 109 -6.31 0.53 -11.26
C ARG A 109 -7.67 1.19 -11.15
N PHE A 110 -8.13 1.73 -12.27
CA PHE A 110 -9.42 2.40 -12.40
C PHE A 110 -10.43 1.47 -13.08
N GLY A 111 -11.71 1.59 -12.76
CA GLY A 111 -12.81 0.93 -13.48
C GLY A 111 -13.35 -0.37 -12.87
N GLY A 112 -13.18 -0.57 -11.56
CA GLY A 112 -14.03 -1.43 -10.73
C GLY A 112 -15.07 -0.61 -9.94
N GLU A 113 -15.69 -1.20 -8.90
CA GLU A 113 -16.61 -0.47 -7.99
C GLU A 113 -15.91 0.71 -7.30
N LEU A 114 -14.64 0.54 -6.93
CA LEU A 114 -13.80 1.58 -6.34
C LEU A 114 -12.44 1.64 -7.06
N PRO A 115 -11.86 2.85 -7.20
CA PRO A 115 -10.48 2.98 -7.67
C PRO A 115 -9.53 2.34 -6.66
N GLN A 116 -8.58 1.56 -7.16
CA GLN A 116 -7.54 0.94 -6.34
C GLN A 116 -6.25 1.72 -6.46
N HIS A 117 -5.63 2.01 -5.32
CA HIS A 117 -4.39 2.79 -5.23
C HIS A 117 -3.50 2.19 -4.13
N TYR A 118 -2.29 1.79 -4.49
CA TYR A 118 -1.30 1.25 -3.56
C TYR A 118 0.02 1.94 -3.74
N GLU A 119 0.71 2.18 -2.63
CA GLU A 119 2.08 2.67 -2.60
C GLU A 119 2.98 1.60 -1.98
N VAL A 120 4.14 1.38 -2.59
CA VAL A 120 5.25 0.62 -2.01
C VAL A 120 6.52 1.45 -2.07
N VAL A 121 7.31 1.39 -0.99
CA VAL A 121 8.53 2.20 -0.84
C VAL A 121 9.76 1.30 -0.74
N GLY A 122 10.90 1.79 -1.18
CA GLY A 122 12.17 1.09 -1.13
C GLY A 122 13.35 2.03 -0.89
N LEU A 123 14.44 1.47 -0.38
CA LEU A 123 15.73 2.14 -0.21
C LEU A 123 16.83 1.24 -0.77
N GLY A 124 17.41 1.66 -1.88
CA GLY A 124 18.57 1.01 -2.47
C GLY A 124 19.85 1.62 -1.95
N GLU A 125 20.82 0.77 -1.62
CA GLU A 125 22.08 1.20 -1.04
C GLU A 125 23.25 0.47 -1.71
N ALA A 126 24.34 1.19 -1.96
CA ALA A 126 25.56 0.59 -2.48
C ALA A 126 26.80 1.33 -1.98
N PRO A 127 27.88 0.62 -1.56
CA PRO A 127 29.11 1.27 -1.16
C PRO A 127 29.80 1.93 -2.36
N VAL A 128 30.40 3.10 -2.15
CA VAL A 128 31.30 3.73 -3.11
C VAL A 128 32.64 3.01 -3.03
N LEU A 129 32.95 2.22 -4.06
CA LEU A 129 34.17 1.39 -4.10
C LEU A 129 35.38 2.16 -4.63
N GLU A 130 35.15 3.18 -5.43
CA GLU A 130 36.19 4.01 -6.03
C GLU A 130 35.86 5.48 -5.77
N ASP A 131 36.79 6.19 -5.13
CA ASP A 131 36.65 7.63 -4.84
C ASP A 131 36.92 8.46 -6.11
N SER A 132 36.00 8.36 -7.06
CA SER A 132 36.00 9.12 -8.31
C SER A 132 34.57 9.48 -8.71
N PRO A 133 34.36 10.44 -9.62
CA PRO A 133 33.02 10.73 -10.15
C PRO A 133 32.36 9.49 -10.78
N SER A 134 33.11 8.69 -11.53
CA SER A 134 32.62 7.45 -12.14
C SER A 134 32.31 6.38 -11.10
N GLY A 135 33.12 6.25 -10.05
CA GLY A 135 32.88 5.32 -8.94
C GLY A 135 31.59 5.63 -8.18
N ARG A 136 31.34 6.92 -7.89
CA ARG A 136 30.09 7.38 -7.26
C ARG A 136 28.87 7.13 -8.13
N GLN A 137 28.96 7.41 -9.44
CA GLN A 137 27.87 7.13 -10.38
C GLN A 137 27.59 5.62 -10.50
N ALA A 138 28.63 4.78 -10.48
CA ALA A 138 28.46 3.32 -10.47
C ALA A 138 27.76 2.83 -9.19
N ALA A 139 28.11 3.37 -8.03
CA ALA A 139 27.42 3.09 -6.78
C ALA A 139 25.95 3.55 -6.85
N MET A 140 25.68 4.76 -7.36
CA MET A 140 24.31 5.27 -7.51
C MET A 140 23.46 4.42 -8.43
N ARG A 141 24.03 3.94 -9.56
CA ARG A 141 23.37 2.99 -10.45
C ARG A 141 23.06 1.67 -9.75
N THR A 142 24.00 1.15 -8.98
CA THR A 142 23.83 -0.10 -8.21
C THR A 142 22.72 0.03 -7.17
N ALA A 143 22.70 1.16 -6.44
CA ALA A 143 21.64 1.49 -5.50
C ALA A 143 20.27 1.62 -6.21
N LEU A 144 20.21 2.30 -7.36
CA LEU A 144 18.99 2.39 -8.16
C LEU A 144 18.49 1.01 -8.61
N GLU A 145 19.34 0.16 -9.19
CA GLU A 145 18.97 -1.19 -9.61
C GLU A 145 18.46 -2.04 -8.42
N SER A 146 19.07 -1.87 -7.25
CA SER A 146 18.63 -2.53 -6.02
C SER A 146 17.24 -2.06 -5.59
N VAL A 147 17.00 -0.75 -5.55
CA VAL A 147 15.68 -0.23 -5.14
C VAL A 147 14.59 -0.59 -6.14
N LEU A 148 14.89 -0.56 -7.44
CA LEU A 148 13.95 -0.96 -8.49
C LEU A 148 13.52 -2.43 -8.33
N ARG A 149 14.46 -3.32 -7.98
CA ARG A 149 14.15 -4.72 -7.67
C ARG A 149 13.27 -4.82 -6.42
N GLN A 150 13.62 -4.10 -5.36
CA GLN A 150 12.86 -4.11 -4.11
C GLN A 150 11.41 -3.64 -4.29
N VAL A 151 11.18 -2.50 -4.94
CA VAL A 151 9.82 -1.98 -5.17
C VAL A 151 9.04 -2.86 -6.14
N THR A 152 9.71 -3.47 -7.12
CA THR A 152 9.09 -4.47 -8.02
C THR A 152 8.62 -5.70 -7.24
N ASP A 153 9.46 -6.25 -6.36
CA ASP A 153 9.10 -7.41 -5.54
C ASP A 153 7.96 -7.08 -4.56
N SER A 154 8.02 -5.91 -3.92
CA SER A 154 6.94 -5.41 -3.05
C SER A 154 5.63 -5.21 -3.80
N ALA A 155 5.67 -4.67 -5.02
CA ALA A 155 4.50 -4.56 -5.89
C ALA A 155 3.90 -5.94 -6.22
N VAL A 156 4.75 -6.91 -6.56
CA VAL A 156 4.30 -8.31 -6.79
C VAL A 156 3.64 -8.88 -5.54
N MET A 157 4.22 -8.68 -4.35
CA MET A 157 3.66 -9.18 -3.11
C MET A 157 2.30 -8.53 -2.80
N GLN A 158 2.19 -7.20 -2.96
CA GLN A 158 0.91 -6.50 -2.77
C GLN A 158 -0.15 -7.05 -3.72
N LEU A 159 0.12 -7.11 -5.02
CA LEU A 159 -0.86 -7.61 -5.99
C LEU A 159 -1.22 -9.07 -5.74
N SER A 160 -0.25 -9.89 -5.32
CA SER A 160 -0.53 -11.29 -4.96
C SER A 160 -1.39 -11.41 -3.71
N ALA A 161 -1.30 -10.48 -2.75
CA ALA A 161 -2.19 -10.43 -1.60
C ALA A 161 -3.64 -10.16 -2.00
N LEU A 162 -3.86 -9.28 -2.99
CA LEU A 162 -5.20 -8.98 -3.51
C LEU A 162 -5.90 -10.20 -4.12
N ASP A 163 -5.13 -11.16 -4.64
CA ASP A 163 -5.66 -12.39 -5.25
C ASP A 163 -5.88 -13.53 -4.24
N ARG A 164 -5.41 -13.40 -2.99
CA ARG A 164 -5.53 -14.43 -1.95
C ARG A 164 -6.89 -14.40 -1.27
N THR A 165 -7.31 -15.53 -0.71
CA THR A 165 -8.52 -15.62 0.13
C THR A 165 -8.24 -15.07 1.53
N ASP A 166 -9.30 -14.68 2.25
CA ASP A 166 -9.17 -14.15 3.60
C ASP A 166 -8.53 -15.15 4.56
N GLU A 167 -8.79 -16.46 4.40
CA GLU A 167 -8.18 -17.50 5.23
C GLU A 167 -6.66 -17.54 5.09
N VAL A 168 -6.16 -17.41 3.85
CA VAL A 168 -4.72 -17.37 3.59
C VAL A 168 -4.12 -16.09 4.16
N LEU A 169 -4.77 -14.94 3.95
CA LEU A 169 -4.29 -13.67 4.47
C LEU A 169 -4.23 -13.65 6.00
N VAL A 170 -5.22 -14.23 6.68
CA VAL A 170 -5.23 -14.36 8.15
C VAL A 170 -4.06 -15.21 8.64
N GLN A 171 -3.67 -16.26 7.92
CA GLN A 171 -2.47 -17.03 8.26
C GLN A 171 -1.20 -16.20 8.05
N GLU A 172 -1.16 -15.40 6.99
CA GLU A 172 -0.01 -14.56 6.62
C GLU A 172 0.24 -13.39 7.57
N LEU A 173 -0.75 -13.00 8.39
CA LEU A 173 -0.54 -12.08 9.51
C LEU A 173 0.50 -12.59 10.52
N ARG A 174 0.86 -13.89 10.48
CA ARG A 174 1.87 -14.52 11.33
C ARG A 174 3.13 -14.94 10.58
N ALA A 175 3.30 -14.53 9.32
CA ALA A 175 4.48 -14.84 8.53
C ALA A 175 5.76 -14.23 9.12
N ASP A 176 6.91 -14.87 8.93
CA ASP A 176 8.20 -14.33 9.40
C ASP A 176 8.60 -13.06 8.63
N ASP A 177 8.33 -13.01 7.32
CA ASP A 177 8.60 -11.83 6.49
C ASP A 177 7.60 -10.71 6.84
N THR A 178 8.11 -9.62 7.41
CA THR A 178 7.32 -8.44 7.76
C THR A 178 6.52 -7.90 6.59
N ARG A 179 7.05 -7.90 5.36
CA ARG A 179 6.33 -7.40 4.18
C ARG A 179 5.10 -8.24 3.88
N VAL A 180 5.17 -9.56 4.07
CA VAL A 180 4.01 -10.45 3.91
C VAL A 180 2.93 -10.11 4.93
N ARG A 181 3.30 -9.88 6.20
CA ARG A 181 2.36 -9.42 7.23
C ARG A 181 1.72 -8.08 6.88
N GLU A 182 2.52 -7.11 6.40
CA GLU A 182 2.03 -5.78 6.01
C GLU A 182 1.00 -5.84 4.88
N PHE A 183 1.31 -6.58 3.80
CA PHE A 183 0.40 -6.67 2.66
C PHE A 183 -0.85 -7.48 2.97
N ALA A 184 -0.75 -8.49 3.84
CA ALA A 184 -1.90 -9.22 4.34
C ALA A 184 -2.81 -8.33 5.20
N LEU A 185 -2.23 -7.56 6.13
CA LEU A 185 -2.98 -6.61 6.97
C LEU A 185 -3.68 -5.55 6.13
N ARG A 186 -2.97 -4.93 5.17
CA ARG A 186 -3.55 -3.93 4.26
C ARG A 186 -4.74 -4.51 3.47
N THR A 187 -4.58 -5.69 2.89
CA THR A 187 -5.64 -6.34 2.10
C THR A 187 -6.84 -6.71 2.96
N LEU A 188 -6.63 -7.24 4.17
CA LEU A 188 -7.70 -7.55 5.10
C LEU A 188 -8.43 -6.30 5.60
N ALA A 189 -7.71 -5.19 5.80
CA ALA A 189 -8.32 -3.91 6.19
C ALA A 189 -9.23 -3.36 5.07
N GLU A 190 -8.77 -3.37 3.82
CA GLU A 190 -9.58 -2.97 2.65
C GLU A 190 -10.81 -3.86 2.47
N ARG A 191 -10.71 -5.14 2.79
CA ARG A 191 -11.84 -6.09 2.81
C ARG A 191 -12.71 -5.99 4.06
N GLN A 192 -12.43 -5.05 4.96
CA GLN A 192 -13.13 -4.86 6.22
C GLN A 192 -13.15 -6.11 7.12
N HIS A 193 -12.15 -6.99 6.97
CA HIS A 193 -12.09 -8.24 7.70
C HIS A 193 -11.75 -7.99 9.18
N PRO A 194 -12.50 -8.57 10.15
CA PRO A 194 -12.39 -8.23 11.57
C PRO A 194 -11.01 -8.54 12.18
N ALA A 195 -10.23 -9.44 11.58
CA ALA A 195 -8.87 -9.74 12.04
C ALA A 195 -7.88 -8.56 11.87
N ALA A 196 -8.17 -7.57 11.02
CA ALA A 196 -7.28 -6.44 10.81
C ALA A 196 -7.36 -5.41 11.95
N ALA A 197 -8.54 -5.17 12.53
CA ALA A 197 -8.74 -4.09 13.51
C ALA A 197 -7.85 -4.21 14.76
N PRO A 198 -7.68 -5.39 15.41
CA PRO A 198 -6.78 -5.52 16.55
C PRO A 198 -5.32 -5.16 16.22
N LEU A 199 -4.83 -5.57 15.04
CA LEU A 199 -3.46 -5.31 14.62
C LEU A 199 -3.22 -3.83 14.29
N LEU A 200 -4.21 -3.17 13.68
CA LEU A 200 -4.17 -1.73 13.47
C LEU A 200 -4.19 -0.97 14.81
N MET A 201 -4.97 -1.42 15.79
CA MET A 201 -4.99 -0.82 17.13
C MET A 201 -3.65 -0.98 17.86
N ASP A 202 -2.94 -2.10 17.70
CA ASP A 202 -1.61 -2.28 18.27
C ASP A 202 -0.59 -1.36 17.59
N ARG A 203 -0.68 -1.18 16.27
CA ARG A 203 0.12 -0.20 15.53
C ARG A 203 -0.06 1.24 16.01
N LEU A 204 -1.27 1.64 16.39
CA LEU A 204 -1.53 2.96 16.99
C LEU A 204 -0.76 3.18 18.30
N LYS A 205 -0.52 2.11 19.08
CA LYS A 205 0.20 2.18 20.36
C LYS A 205 1.71 2.19 20.17
N GLU A 206 2.20 1.45 19.18
CA GLU A 206 3.64 1.24 18.95
C GLU A 206 4.28 2.36 18.13
N SER A 207 3.51 3.03 17.26
CA SER A 207 4.04 4.07 16.37
C SER A 207 3.94 5.47 16.96
N SER A 208 5.05 6.22 16.87
CA SER A 208 5.07 7.68 17.06
C SER A 208 5.14 8.45 15.75
N ASP A 209 5.27 7.76 14.62
CA ASP A 209 5.37 8.36 13.29
C ASP A 209 4.00 8.85 12.82
N GLY A 210 3.89 10.14 12.51
CA GLY A 210 2.63 10.79 12.17
C GLY A 210 1.98 10.26 10.89
N ASP A 211 2.78 9.85 9.90
CA ASP A 211 2.26 9.34 8.63
C ASP A 211 1.77 7.90 8.79
N VAL A 212 2.51 7.08 9.55
CA VAL A 212 2.06 5.73 9.94
C VAL A 212 0.76 5.82 10.74
N LEU A 213 0.67 6.75 11.69
CA LEU A 213 -0.54 6.95 12.48
C LEU A 213 -1.73 7.34 11.60
N ARG A 214 -1.59 8.32 10.70
CA ARG A 214 -2.67 8.73 9.79
C ARG A 214 -3.13 7.61 8.87
N LYS A 215 -2.20 6.86 8.27
CA LYS A 215 -2.53 5.69 7.44
C LYS A 215 -3.29 4.63 8.25
N THR A 216 -2.90 4.41 9.51
CA THR A 216 -3.56 3.45 10.41
C THR A 216 -4.96 3.91 10.82
N ILE A 217 -5.12 5.19 11.15
CA ILE A 217 -6.43 5.81 11.47
C ILE A 217 -7.36 5.73 10.25
N GLY A 218 -6.86 6.06 9.06
CA GLY A 218 -7.62 5.96 7.80
C GLY A 218 -8.17 4.56 7.56
N ALA A 219 -7.32 3.52 7.71
CA ALA A 219 -7.77 2.14 7.57
C ALA A 219 -8.88 1.77 8.59
N LEU A 220 -8.75 2.19 9.85
CA LEU A 220 -9.79 1.95 10.87
C LEU A 220 -11.11 2.68 10.56
N VAL A 221 -11.03 3.88 9.97
CA VAL A 221 -12.19 4.66 9.52
C VAL A 221 -12.90 3.98 8.35
N GLU A 222 -12.16 3.53 7.33
CA GLU A 222 -12.71 2.81 6.18
C GLU A 222 -13.37 1.49 6.59
N MET A 223 -12.81 0.82 7.61
CA MET A 223 -13.40 -0.38 8.22
C MET A 223 -14.62 -0.08 9.10
N LYS A 224 -14.90 1.18 9.42
CA LYS A 224 -15.90 1.60 10.44
C LYS A 224 -15.70 0.83 11.77
N ALA A 225 -14.44 0.66 12.18
CA ALA A 225 -14.04 -0.19 13.30
C ALA A 225 -14.35 0.46 14.66
N ARG A 226 -15.60 0.35 15.11
CA ARG A 226 -16.06 0.93 16.40
C ARG A 226 -15.25 0.51 17.61
N VAL A 227 -14.68 -0.70 17.59
CA VAL A 227 -13.78 -1.22 18.64
C VAL A 227 -12.52 -0.37 18.82
N ALA A 228 -12.13 0.41 17.82
CA ALA A 228 -10.95 1.28 17.87
C ALA A 228 -11.22 2.67 18.47
N VAL A 229 -12.49 3.06 18.68
CA VAL A 229 -12.85 4.39 19.23
C VAL A 229 -12.13 4.70 20.55
N PRO A 230 -12.09 3.81 21.56
CA PRO A 230 -11.33 4.07 22.78
C PRO A 230 -9.84 4.34 22.51
N ALA A 231 -9.21 3.56 21.62
CA ALA A 231 -7.80 3.72 21.30
C ALA A 231 -7.51 5.04 20.58
N LEU A 232 -8.42 5.50 19.71
CA LEU A 232 -8.31 6.79 19.04
C LEU A 232 -8.48 7.96 20.02
N ILE A 233 -9.40 7.84 20.99
CA ILE A 233 -9.58 8.83 22.06
C ILE A 233 -8.33 8.92 22.93
N ASP A 234 -7.74 7.79 23.30
CA ASP A 234 -6.50 7.74 24.08
C ASP A 234 -5.33 8.36 23.29
N LEU A 235 -5.26 8.12 21.97
CA LEU A 235 -4.23 8.67 21.09
C LEU A 235 -4.27 10.20 20.99
N ALA A 236 -5.43 10.83 21.22
CA ALA A 236 -5.57 12.30 21.22
C ALA A 236 -4.85 12.97 22.41
N ARG A 237 -4.59 12.24 23.49
CA ARG A 237 -4.00 12.82 24.71
C ARG A 237 -2.57 13.30 24.45
N GLY A 238 -2.29 14.55 24.79
CA GLY A 238 -0.95 15.15 24.66
C GLY A 238 -0.54 15.45 23.22
N ARG A 239 -1.47 15.38 22.26
CA ARG A 239 -1.26 15.80 20.87
C ARG A 239 -1.65 17.27 20.69
N ASP A 240 -1.14 17.90 19.64
CA ASP A 240 -1.51 19.26 19.29
C ASP A 240 -2.96 19.31 18.75
N ASN A 241 -3.56 20.50 18.81
CA ASN A 241 -4.95 20.70 18.41
C ASN A 241 -5.24 20.34 16.94
N GLY A 242 -4.24 20.42 16.06
CA GLY A 242 -4.40 20.03 14.66
C GLY A 242 -4.62 18.53 14.53
N PHE A 243 -3.76 17.73 15.18
CA PHE A 243 -3.92 16.28 15.20
C PHE A 243 -5.17 15.82 15.98
N VAL A 244 -5.53 16.50 17.08
CA VAL A 244 -6.79 16.24 17.80
C VAL A 244 -8.00 16.49 16.89
N GLN A 245 -7.98 17.54 16.08
CA GLN A 245 -9.03 17.82 15.10
C GLN A 245 -9.15 16.71 14.04
N GLU A 246 -8.03 16.17 13.53
CA GLU A 246 -8.03 15.01 12.63
C GLU A 246 -8.70 13.78 13.29
N LEU A 247 -8.36 13.50 14.55
CA LEU A 247 -8.95 12.38 15.31
C LEU A 247 -10.44 12.56 15.58
N VAL A 248 -10.90 13.78 15.87
CA VAL A 248 -12.32 14.09 16.06
C VAL A 248 -13.13 13.74 14.81
N PHE A 249 -12.64 14.09 13.61
CA PHE A 249 -13.30 13.69 12.37
C PHE A 249 -13.27 12.17 12.17
N ALA A 250 -12.13 11.52 12.43
CA ALA A 250 -12.02 10.06 12.32
C ALA A 250 -13.01 9.32 13.24
N VAL A 251 -13.14 9.76 14.49
CA VAL A 251 -14.09 9.20 15.47
C VAL A 251 -15.54 9.43 15.00
N GLY A 252 -15.85 10.61 14.46
CA GLY A 252 -17.16 10.90 13.87
C GLY A 252 -17.50 10.00 12.69
N GLU A 253 -16.54 9.77 11.81
CA GLU A 253 -16.71 8.88 10.66
C GLU A 253 -16.92 7.41 11.06
N ILE A 254 -16.23 6.92 12.10
CA ILE A 254 -16.46 5.56 12.63
C ILE A 254 -17.86 5.47 13.29
N GLY A 255 -18.21 6.49 14.08
CA GLY A 255 -19.49 6.61 14.76
C GLY A 255 -19.73 5.55 15.83
N GLY A 256 -20.99 5.44 16.26
CA GLY A 256 -21.42 4.60 17.39
C GLY A 256 -21.57 5.37 18.70
N PRO A 257 -22.14 4.74 19.75
CA PRO A 257 -22.52 5.44 20.98
C PRO A 257 -21.34 6.08 21.72
N GLU A 258 -20.18 5.42 21.72
CA GLU A 258 -18.97 5.94 22.37
C GLU A 258 -18.37 7.13 21.62
N ALA A 259 -18.38 7.09 20.28
CA ALA A 259 -17.99 8.22 19.45
C ALA A 259 -18.92 9.42 19.68
N GLU A 260 -20.24 9.20 19.70
CA GLU A 260 -21.24 10.24 19.97
C GLU A 260 -21.02 10.90 21.34
N ALA A 261 -20.78 10.09 22.38
CA ALA A 261 -20.50 10.60 23.73
C ALA A 261 -19.21 11.43 23.78
N TYR A 262 -18.12 10.92 23.19
CA TYR A 262 -16.84 11.64 23.14
C TYR A 262 -16.97 12.97 22.41
N LEU A 263 -17.57 12.97 21.22
CA LEU A 263 -17.75 14.18 20.41
C LEU A 263 -18.62 15.20 21.11
N TYR A 264 -19.67 14.77 21.82
CA TYR A 264 -20.47 15.69 22.65
C TYR A 264 -19.63 16.35 23.74
N THR A 265 -18.81 15.59 24.47
CA THR A 265 -17.91 16.15 25.48
C THR A 265 -16.93 17.16 24.87
N VAL A 266 -16.31 16.82 23.74
CA VAL A 266 -15.36 17.70 23.05
C VAL A 266 -16.03 18.99 22.55
N ALA A 267 -17.22 18.88 21.94
CA ALA A 267 -17.96 20.03 21.43
C ALA A 267 -18.37 21.02 22.53
N GLN A 268 -18.66 20.53 23.74
CA GLN A 268 -19.10 21.37 24.86
C GLN A 268 -17.96 21.98 25.68
N GLY A 269 -16.77 21.35 25.70
CA GLY A 269 -15.79 21.64 26.75
C GLY A 269 -14.33 21.66 26.34
N HIS A 270 -13.96 21.45 25.07
CA HIS A 270 -12.56 21.50 24.67
C HIS A 270 -12.01 22.94 24.62
N ASP A 271 -10.81 23.19 25.11
CA ASP A 271 -10.26 24.57 25.22
C ASP A 271 -10.01 25.26 23.87
N ALA A 272 -9.81 24.47 22.80
CA ALA A 272 -9.56 24.97 21.46
C ALA A 272 -10.86 25.11 20.64
N PRO A 273 -11.26 26.32 20.20
CA PRO A 273 -12.50 26.54 19.43
C PRO A 273 -12.56 25.76 18.11
N ALA A 274 -11.42 25.57 17.44
CA ALA A 274 -11.36 24.78 16.20
C ALA A 274 -11.73 23.30 16.42
N VAL A 275 -11.29 22.73 17.55
CA VAL A 275 -11.59 21.34 17.92
C VAL A 275 -13.05 21.20 18.34
N GLN A 276 -13.61 22.18 19.08
CA GLN A 276 -15.05 22.22 19.39
C GLN A 276 -15.90 22.25 18.12
N ALA A 277 -15.56 23.12 17.16
CA ALA A 277 -16.27 23.25 15.90
C ALA A 277 -16.21 21.96 15.07
N ALA A 278 -15.04 21.30 15.01
CA ALA A 278 -14.90 20.01 14.35
C ALA A 278 -15.78 18.92 15.01
N ALA A 279 -15.84 18.89 16.34
CA ALA A 279 -16.67 17.92 17.06
C ALA A 279 -18.17 18.18 16.85
N GLN A 280 -18.58 19.44 16.83
CA GLN A 280 -19.96 19.83 16.49
C GLN A 280 -20.33 19.39 15.07
N GLN A 281 -19.45 19.65 14.09
CA GLN A 281 -19.65 19.22 12.71
C GLN A 281 -19.74 17.69 12.59
N ALA A 282 -18.88 16.95 13.30
CA ALA A 282 -18.90 15.50 13.33
C ALA A 282 -20.22 14.95 13.93
N LEU A 283 -20.72 15.55 15.02
CA LEU A 283 -22.03 15.21 15.59
C LEU A 283 -23.18 15.46 14.63
N GLU A 284 -23.18 16.61 13.96
CA GLU A 284 -24.22 16.94 12.97
C GLU A 284 -24.25 15.93 11.84
N THR A 285 -23.09 15.52 11.34
CA THR A 285 -22.93 14.48 10.31
C THR A 285 -23.44 13.12 10.80
N LEU A 286 -23.10 12.73 12.04
CA LEU A 286 -23.57 11.50 12.67
C LEU A 286 -25.10 11.50 12.85
N TYR A 287 -25.70 12.62 13.26
CA TYR A 287 -27.14 12.75 13.41
C TYR A 287 -27.88 12.75 12.07
N ALA A 288 -27.31 13.42 11.06
CA ALA A 288 -27.87 13.43 9.71
C ALA A 288 -27.89 12.01 9.12
N SER A 289 -26.77 11.29 9.17
CA SER A 289 -26.68 9.91 8.66
C SER A 289 -27.67 8.97 9.36
N ARG A 290 -27.83 9.08 10.69
CA ARG A 290 -28.84 8.32 11.45
C ARG A 290 -30.27 8.59 10.99
N LYS A 291 -30.63 9.86 10.74
CA LYS A 291 -31.97 10.23 10.25
C LYS A 291 -32.25 9.62 8.88
N HIS A 292 -31.29 9.67 7.96
CA HIS A 292 -31.45 9.07 6.62
C HIS A 292 -31.69 7.56 6.68
N ILE A 293 -30.91 6.82 7.47
CA ILE A 293 -31.08 5.36 7.65
C ILE A 293 -32.49 5.03 8.18
N THR A 294 -32.97 5.78 9.18
CA THR A 294 -34.31 5.54 9.74
C THR A 294 -35.44 5.87 8.77
N ALA A 295 -35.24 6.80 7.83
CA ALA A 295 -36.23 7.14 6.82
C ALA A 295 -36.30 6.09 5.70
N GLU A 296 -35.14 5.59 5.23
CA GLU A 296 -35.07 4.52 4.23
C GLU A 296 -35.65 3.19 4.74
N ALA A 297 -35.38 2.83 6.00
CA ALA A 297 -35.95 1.63 6.62
C ALA A 297 -37.48 1.66 6.65
N ARG A 298 -38.09 2.83 6.92
CA ARG A 298 -39.55 3.01 6.93
C ARG A 298 -40.19 3.03 5.54
N GLY A 299 -39.44 3.40 4.50
CA GLY A 299 -39.94 3.47 3.12
C GLY A 299 -40.04 2.11 2.42
N ARG A 300 -39.26 1.10 2.86
CA ARG A 300 -39.31 -0.26 2.30
C ARG A 300 -40.49 -1.10 2.83
N ASP A 301 -40.99 -0.78 4.02
CA ASP A 301 -42.14 -1.48 4.64
C ASP A 301 -43.51 -1.04 4.07
N HIS A 302 -43.54 -0.16 3.06
CA HIS A 302 -44.77 0.38 2.45
C HIS A 302 -44.87 0.12 0.94
N ALA A 303 -44.03 -0.76 0.40
CA ALA A 303 -44.08 -1.20 -1.00
C ALA A 303 -44.24 -2.72 -1.07
N ASP A 304 -45.41 -3.21 -0.67
CA ASP A 304 -45.97 -4.53 -1.02
C ASP A 304 -47.28 -4.30 -1.79
#